data_AF-A0A2D7IHQ9-F1
#
_entry.id   AF-A0A2D7IHQ9-F1
#
_cell.length_a   1.000
_cell.length_b   1.000
_cell.length_c   1.000
_cell.angle_alpha   90.00
_cell.angle_beta   90.00
_cell.angle_gamma   90.00
#
_symmetry.space_group_name_H-M   'P 1'
#
loop_
_entity.id
_entity.type
_entity.pdbx_description
1 polymer ?
#
loop_
_entity_poly.entity_id
_entity_poly.type
_entity_poly.pdbx_seq_one_letter_code
_entity_poly.pdbx_strand_id
1 'polypeptide(L)'
;MNYFNTKINRKVLEFKNEIQNLKIIERDIPLNSAIFFEELCESLPTIKGLVDYSNAENNILQLFEDKVSIKIKKNPFFNLWIKDMSKLCQLFSKLLEENTVFFCIGTKRGCKRYHVDMVPFRLLVTYAGQGTELLPNHAADREAFFKGKSNKFIVKDKSKIKHIKNWDIALFRGGKKGILHRTPHSALKNRTSILMKIDSSSFLEQMI
;
A
#
# COMPACT_ATOMS: atom_id res chain seq x y z
N MET A 1 -17.01 -8.62 -11.67
CA MET A 1 -16.89 -8.76 -10.20
C MET A 1 -16.64 -7.39 -9.62
N ASN A 2 -17.50 -6.91 -8.72
CA ASN A 2 -17.29 -5.64 -8.03
C ASN A 2 -16.54 -5.92 -6.73
N TYR A 3 -15.22 -5.67 -6.70
CA TYR A 3 -14.36 -5.92 -5.53
C TYR A 3 -14.59 -4.92 -4.38
N PHE A 4 -15.47 -3.95 -4.59
CA PHE A 4 -15.97 -3.04 -3.58
C PHE A 4 -17.44 -3.34 -3.30
N ASN A 5 -17.70 -3.73 -2.05
CA ASN A 5 -19.05 -3.73 -1.51
C ASN A 5 -19.18 -2.60 -0.47
N THR A 6 -20.43 -2.28 -0.11
CA THR A 6 -20.75 -1.26 0.89
C THR A 6 -20.05 -1.49 2.22
N LYS A 7 -19.79 -2.76 2.60
CA LYS A 7 -19.08 -3.15 3.81
C LYS A 7 -17.60 -2.77 3.79
N ILE A 8 -16.89 -2.96 2.67
CA ILE A 8 -15.48 -2.54 2.52
C ILE A 8 -15.38 -1.02 2.64
N ASN A 9 -16.23 -0.28 1.91
CA ASN A 9 -16.23 1.19 1.95
C ASN A 9 -16.41 1.70 3.37
N ARG A 10 -17.42 1.16 4.08
CA ARG A 10 -17.70 1.51 5.48
C ARG A 10 -16.49 1.25 6.38
N LYS A 11 -15.88 0.06 6.27
CA LYS A 11 -14.69 -0.30 7.06
C LYS A 11 -13.52 0.64 6.82
N VAL A 12 -13.31 1.12 5.59
CA VAL A 12 -12.26 2.09 5.30
C VAL A 12 -12.57 3.41 6.01
N LEU A 13 -13.75 3.97 5.80
CA LEU A 13 -14.12 5.29 6.32
C LEU A 13 -14.15 5.34 7.86
N GLU A 14 -14.57 4.26 8.53
CA GLU A 14 -14.58 4.18 10.00
C GLU A 14 -13.19 4.25 10.62
N PHE A 15 -12.12 3.88 9.89
CA PHE A 15 -10.77 3.80 10.44
C PHE A 15 -10.26 5.13 11.00
N LYS A 16 -10.68 6.28 10.43
CA LYS A 16 -10.29 7.61 10.92
C LYS A 16 -10.61 7.80 12.40
N ASN A 17 -11.70 7.20 12.87
CA ASN A 17 -12.21 7.34 14.24
C ASN A 17 -11.77 6.21 15.17
N GLU A 18 -11.04 5.21 14.66
CA GLU A 18 -10.57 4.08 15.47
C GLU A 18 -9.25 4.37 16.18
N ILE A 19 -9.09 3.81 17.38
CA ILE A 19 -7.88 3.96 18.20
C ILE A 19 -6.70 3.13 17.67
N GLN A 20 -6.99 2.09 16.88
CA GLN A 20 -5.97 1.16 16.39
C GLN A 20 -5.06 1.80 15.32
N ASN A 21 -3.79 1.41 15.34
CA ASN A 21 -2.78 1.97 14.42
C ASN A 21 -2.69 1.25 13.07
N LEU A 22 -3.41 0.14 12.92
CA LEU A 22 -3.46 -0.68 11.72
C LEU A 22 -4.84 -1.32 11.62
N LYS A 23 -5.45 -1.25 10.44
CA LYS A 23 -6.63 -2.02 10.06
C LYS A 23 -6.35 -2.76 8.77
N ILE A 24 -6.56 -4.08 8.77
CA ILE A 24 -6.48 -4.91 7.58
C ILE A 24 -7.91 -5.31 7.19
N ILE A 25 -8.29 -5.00 5.96
CA ILE A 25 -9.57 -5.38 5.38
C ILE A 25 -9.27 -6.47 4.35
N GLU A 26 -9.62 -7.70 4.71
CA GLU A 26 -9.41 -8.85 3.84
C GLU A 26 -10.26 -8.75 2.57
N ARG A 27 -9.65 -9.11 1.43
CA ARG A 27 -10.32 -9.13 0.12
C ARG A 27 -10.03 -10.43 -0.62
N ASP A 28 -10.97 -10.81 -1.48
CA ASP A 28 -10.76 -11.92 -2.39
C ASP A 28 -9.72 -11.55 -3.46
N ILE A 29 -8.90 -12.53 -3.82
CA ILE A 29 -7.92 -12.39 -4.91
C ILE A 29 -8.65 -12.63 -6.23
N PRO A 30 -8.66 -11.67 -7.16
CA PRO A 30 -9.29 -11.83 -8.46
C PRO A 30 -8.71 -13.00 -9.26
N LEU A 31 -9.59 -13.72 -9.97
CA LEU A 31 -9.15 -14.73 -10.93
C LEU A 31 -8.23 -14.08 -11.99
N ASN A 32 -7.20 -14.81 -12.42
CA ASN A 32 -6.18 -14.38 -13.39
C ASN A 32 -5.25 -13.24 -12.93
N SER A 33 -5.38 -12.73 -11.69
CA SER A 33 -4.47 -11.67 -11.21
C SER A 33 -3.02 -12.12 -11.17
N ALA A 34 -2.77 -13.38 -10.78
CA ALA A 34 -1.42 -13.93 -10.68
C ALA A 34 -0.69 -13.90 -12.02
N ILE A 35 -1.33 -14.43 -13.08
CA ILE A 35 -0.79 -14.45 -14.44
C ILE A 35 -0.52 -13.03 -14.94
N PHE A 36 -1.47 -12.12 -14.74
CA PHE A 36 -1.31 -10.73 -15.14
C PHE A 36 -0.10 -10.05 -14.45
N PHE A 37 0.06 -10.25 -13.14
CA PHE A 37 1.14 -9.62 -12.40
C PHE A 37 2.50 -10.28 -12.59
N GLU A 38 2.55 -11.57 -12.91
CA GLU A 38 3.78 -12.25 -13.31
C GLU A 38 4.37 -11.58 -14.56
N GLU A 39 3.53 -11.33 -15.57
CA GLU A 39 3.96 -10.62 -16.79
C GLU A 39 4.34 -9.15 -16.52
N LEU A 40 3.64 -8.48 -15.60
CA LEU A 40 3.87 -7.07 -15.31
C LEU A 40 5.08 -6.81 -14.41
N CYS A 41 5.39 -7.72 -13.48
CA CYS A 41 6.37 -7.49 -12.40
C CYS A 41 7.75 -7.04 -12.91
N GLU A 42 8.22 -7.67 -13.99
CA GLU A 42 9.56 -7.43 -14.53
C GLU A 42 9.70 -6.05 -15.17
N SER A 43 8.60 -5.53 -15.73
CA SER A 43 8.60 -4.30 -16.53
C SER A 43 8.03 -3.09 -15.81
N LEU A 44 7.31 -3.26 -14.69
CA LEU A 44 6.62 -2.16 -14.00
C LEU A 44 7.62 -1.18 -13.34
N PRO A 45 7.73 0.07 -13.83
CA PRO A 45 8.51 1.09 -13.14
C PRO A 45 7.78 1.57 -11.89
N THR A 46 8.44 2.46 -11.12
CA THR A 46 7.71 3.24 -10.12
C THR A 46 6.87 4.30 -10.82
N ILE A 47 5.55 4.18 -10.69
CA ILE A 47 4.57 5.14 -11.20
C ILE A 47 4.01 5.89 -9.99
N LYS A 48 4.00 7.22 -10.04
CA LYS A 48 3.54 8.05 -8.94
C LYS A 48 2.97 9.36 -9.45
N GLY A 49 1.99 9.92 -8.75
CA GLY A 49 1.36 11.17 -9.12
C GLY A 49 0.17 11.51 -8.24
N LEU A 50 -0.39 12.70 -8.47
CA LEU A 50 -1.62 13.14 -7.82
C LEU A 50 -2.83 12.49 -8.51
N VAL A 51 -3.82 12.11 -7.72
CA VAL A 51 -5.08 11.54 -8.18
C VAL A 51 -6.22 12.32 -7.56
N ASP A 52 -7.00 12.98 -8.42
CA ASP A 52 -8.20 13.73 -8.03
C ASP A 52 -9.37 12.78 -7.80
N TYR A 53 -10.15 13.03 -6.75
CA TYR A 53 -11.32 12.23 -6.38
C TYR A 53 -12.34 12.10 -7.52
N SER A 54 -12.63 13.19 -8.22
CA SER A 54 -13.63 13.25 -9.30
C SER A 54 -13.13 12.61 -10.60
N ASN A 55 -11.81 12.51 -10.79
CA ASN A 55 -11.19 12.06 -12.05
C ASN A 55 -10.22 10.86 -11.88
N ALA A 56 -10.40 10.07 -10.82
CA ALA A 56 -9.42 9.08 -10.38
C ALA A 56 -9.08 8.00 -11.43
N GLU A 57 -10.05 7.56 -12.25
CA GLU A 57 -9.81 6.57 -13.31
C GLU A 57 -8.91 7.14 -14.42
N ASN A 58 -9.26 8.31 -14.93
CA ASN A 58 -8.48 8.95 -15.99
C ASN A 58 -7.08 9.36 -15.52
N ASN A 59 -6.94 9.89 -14.29
CA ASN A 59 -5.63 10.23 -13.76
C ASN A 59 -4.73 9.00 -13.67
N ILE A 60 -5.22 7.87 -13.15
CA ILE A 60 -4.42 6.65 -13.07
C ILE A 60 -4.11 6.12 -14.48
N LEU A 61 -5.05 6.14 -15.43
CA LEU A 61 -4.76 5.76 -16.81
C LEU A 61 -3.63 6.59 -17.42
N GLN A 62 -3.67 7.92 -17.26
CA GLN A 62 -2.62 8.82 -17.73
C GLN A 62 -1.25 8.53 -17.10
N LEU A 63 -1.22 8.23 -15.79
CA LEU A 63 0.03 7.86 -15.10
C LEU A 63 0.68 6.58 -15.68
N PHE A 64 -0.13 5.68 -16.24
CA PHE A 64 0.33 4.42 -16.83
C PHE A 64 0.62 4.51 -18.32
N GLU A 65 0.11 5.53 -19.03
CA GLU A 65 0.03 5.59 -20.50
C GLU A 65 1.33 5.22 -21.20
N ASP A 66 2.44 5.85 -20.82
CA ASP A 66 3.78 5.64 -21.40
C ASP A 66 4.69 4.76 -20.53
N LYS A 67 4.15 4.16 -19.47
CA LYS A 67 4.92 3.41 -18.47
C LYS A 67 4.72 1.90 -18.55
N VAL A 68 3.72 1.45 -19.30
CA VAL A 68 3.46 0.02 -19.54
C VAL A 68 3.20 -0.26 -21.02
N SER A 69 3.53 -1.48 -21.46
CA SER A 69 3.42 -1.87 -22.87
C SER A 69 1.96 -1.95 -23.33
N ILE A 70 1.74 -1.85 -24.64
CA ILE A 70 0.40 -2.01 -25.22
C ILE A 70 -0.20 -3.39 -24.97
N LYS A 71 0.65 -4.42 -24.82
CA LYS A 71 0.23 -5.79 -24.47
C LYS A 71 -0.41 -5.83 -23.08
N ILE A 72 0.22 -5.19 -22.09
CA ILE A 72 -0.35 -5.05 -20.74
C ILE A 72 -1.66 -4.27 -20.79
N LYS A 73 -1.71 -3.15 -21.51
CA LYS A 73 -2.93 -2.31 -21.62
C LYS A 73 -4.10 -3.04 -22.29
N LYS A 74 -3.85 -3.95 -23.23
CA LYS A 74 -4.86 -4.77 -23.91
C LYS A 74 -5.36 -5.93 -23.06
N ASN A 75 -4.68 -6.30 -21.98
CA ASN A 75 -5.14 -7.36 -21.08
C ASN A 75 -6.42 -6.90 -20.35
N PRO A 76 -7.53 -7.66 -20.38
CA PRO A 76 -8.77 -7.26 -19.70
C PRO A 76 -8.61 -6.99 -18.21
N PHE A 77 -7.64 -7.65 -17.56
CA PHE A 77 -7.34 -7.45 -16.16
C PHE A 77 -6.80 -6.05 -15.86
N PHE A 78 -6.11 -5.41 -16.82
CA PHE A 78 -5.58 -4.06 -16.64
C PHE A 78 -6.68 -3.07 -16.27
N ASN A 79 -7.81 -3.10 -16.98
CA ASN A 79 -8.95 -2.23 -16.68
C ASN A 79 -9.59 -2.52 -15.31
N LEU A 80 -9.63 -3.78 -14.89
CA LEU A 80 -10.10 -4.15 -13.54
C LEU A 80 -9.17 -3.60 -12.47
N TRP A 81 -7.86 -3.69 -12.69
CA TRP A 81 -6.85 -3.20 -11.77
C TRP A 81 -6.83 -1.67 -11.68
N ILE A 82 -6.95 -0.96 -12.80
CA ILE A 82 -7.11 0.50 -12.84
C ILE A 82 -8.32 0.90 -11.99
N LYS A 83 -9.48 0.28 -12.22
CA LYS A 83 -10.70 0.55 -11.43
C LYS A 83 -10.52 0.28 -9.94
N ASP A 84 -9.80 -0.78 -9.56
CA ASP A 84 -9.47 -1.07 -8.17
C ASP A 84 -8.68 0.07 -7.53
N MET A 85 -7.57 0.46 -8.17
CA MET A 85 -6.70 1.54 -7.70
C MET A 85 -7.45 2.87 -7.60
N SER A 86 -8.23 3.23 -8.62
CA SER A 86 -9.02 4.47 -8.65
C SER A 86 -10.05 4.51 -7.53
N LYS A 87 -10.71 3.38 -7.25
CA LYS A 87 -11.69 3.30 -6.17
C LYS A 87 -11.03 3.43 -4.80
N LEU A 88 -9.84 2.85 -4.61
CA LEU A 88 -9.06 3.01 -3.38
C LEU A 88 -8.59 4.45 -3.19
N CYS A 89 -8.13 5.13 -4.25
CA CYS A 89 -7.83 6.56 -4.20
C CYS A 89 -9.05 7.36 -3.75
N GLN A 90 -10.21 7.13 -4.37
CA GLN A 90 -11.45 7.82 -3.99
C GLN A 90 -11.89 7.57 -2.55
N LEU A 91 -11.78 6.33 -2.07
CA LEU A 91 -12.12 5.99 -0.68
C LEU A 91 -11.15 6.62 0.30
N PHE A 92 -9.86 6.67 -0.03
CA PHE A 92 -8.85 7.28 0.81
C PHE A 92 -8.97 8.81 0.83
N SER A 93 -9.25 9.45 -0.30
CA SER A 93 -9.65 10.87 -0.39
C SER A 93 -10.79 11.18 0.58
N LYS A 94 -11.87 10.37 0.56
CA LYS A 94 -12.99 10.54 1.51
C LYS A 94 -12.60 10.34 2.97
N LEU A 95 -11.74 9.36 3.27
CA LEU A 95 -11.23 9.13 4.63
C LEU A 95 -10.45 10.36 5.12
N LEU A 96 -9.59 10.92 4.27
CA LEU A 96 -8.79 12.08 4.60
C LEU A 96 -9.58 13.39 4.61
N GLU A 97 -10.74 13.43 3.95
CA GLU A 97 -11.46 14.68 3.61
C GLU A 97 -10.62 15.59 2.71
N GLU A 98 -9.83 14.98 1.81
CA GLU A 98 -8.99 15.66 0.81
C GLU A 98 -9.50 15.35 -0.60
N ASN A 99 -9.55 16.35 -1.48
CA ASN A 99 -9.97 16.14 -2.86
C ASN A 99 -8.93 15.39 -3.71
N THR A 100 -7.65 15.49 -3.33
CA THR A 100 -6.53 14.89 -4.04
C THR A 100 -5.73 14.01 -3.10
N VAL A 101 -5.22 12.88 -3.59
CA VAL A 101 -4.29 12.02 -2.87
C VAL A 101 -3.04 11.75 -3.69
N PHE A 102 -1.93 11.42 -3.02
CA PHE A 102 -0.72 11.01 -3.70
C PHE A 102 -0.68 9.50 -3.86
N PHE A 103 -0.69 9.04 -5.10
CA PHE A 103 -0.61 7.65 -5.49
C PHE A 103 0.82 7.26 -5.84
N CYS A 104 1.23 6.05 -5.46
CA CYS A 104 2.48 5.45 -5.87
C CYS A 104 2.32 3.93 -6.01
N ILE A 105 2.86 3.36 -7.08
CA ILE A 105 2.91 1.92 -7.29
C ILE A 105 4.22 1.51 -7.95
N GLY A 106 4.70 0.32 -7.62
CA GLY A 106 5.83 -0.27 -8.33
C GLY A 106 6.44 -1.44 -7.57
N THR A 107 7.57 -1.89 -8.10
CA THR A 107 8.29 -3.06 -7.59
C THR A 107 9.53 -2.75 -6.76
N LYS A 108 9.99 -1.49 -6.79
CA LYS A 108 11.12 -1.02 -5.99
C LYS A 108 10.67 -0.70 -4.57
N ARG A 109 11.10 -1.52 -3.61
CA ARG A 109 10.77 -1.37 -2.18
C ARG A 109 12.05 -1.21 -1.36
N GLY A 110 12.17 -0.11 -0.61
CA GLY A 110 13.44 0.30 0.04
C GLY A 110 13.52 0.20 1.55
N CYS A 111 12.39 0.06 2.26
CA CYS A 111 12.35 0.12 3.72
C CYS A 111 12.90 -1.17 4.37
N LYS A 112 14.24 -1.30 4.45
CA LYS A 112 14.94 -2.48 5.02
C LYS A 112 14.80 -2.59 6.54
N ARG A 113 14.83 -1.45 7.22
CA ARG A 113 14.71 -1.36 8.68
C ARG A 113 13.25 -1.18 9.06
N TYR A 114 12.82 -1.75 10.19
CA TYR A 114 11.51 -1.43 10.74
C TYR A 114 11.38 0.07 10.99
N HIS A 115 10.25 0.61 10.58
CA HIS A 115 9.89 2.01 10.75
C HIS A 115 8.42 2.13 11.08
N VAL A 116 8.05 3.32 11.54
CA VAL A 116 6.67 3.79 11.58
C VAL A 116 6.51 4.84 10.50
N ASP A 117 5.31 4.97 9.98
CA ASP A 117 4.99 6.08 9.10
C ASP A 117 4.82 7.37 9.90
N MET A 118 5.29 8.48 9.33
CA MET A 118 5.05 9.81 9.89
C MET A 118 3.92 10.56 9.19
N VAL A 119 3.50 10.08 8.01
CA VAL A 119 2.21 10.48 7.41
C VAL A 119 1.07 10.11 8.37
N PRO A 120 0.06 10.97 8.57
CA PRO A 120 -1.02 10.70 9.53
C PRO A 120 -1.74 9.39 9.23
N PHE A 121 -2.01 9.15 7.95
CA PHE A 121 -2.60 7.92 7.45
C PHE A 121 -1.93 7.48 6.15
N ARG A 122 -1.93 6.17 5.92
CA ARG A 122 -1.50 5.55 4.66
C ARG A 122 -2.36 4.36 4.31
N LEU A 123 -2.66 4.19 3.03
CA LEU A 123 -3.27 2.97 2.50
C LEU A 123 -2.22 2.19 1.70
N LEU A 124 -2.07 0.90 2.00
CA LEU A 124 -1.23 -0.03 1.25
C LEU A 124 -2.05 -1.20 0.70
N VAL A 125 -1.72 -1.62 -0.53
CA VAL A 125 -2.16 -2.90 -1.11
C VAL A 125 -0.96 -3.54 -1.80
N THR A 126 -0.66 -4.79 -1.45
CA THR A 126 0.29 -5.60 -2.23
C THR A 126 -0.51 -6.43 -3.22
N TYR A 127 -0.31 -6.23 -4.51
CA TYR A 127 -1.06 -6.95 -5.55
C TYR A 127 -0.41 -8.29 -5.91
N ALA A 128 0.91 -8.38 -5.82
CA ALA A 128 1.70 -9.57 -6.09
C ALA A 128 2.96 -9.61 -5.22
N GLY A 129 3.55 -10.80 -5.06
CA GLY A 129 4.73 -11.04 -4.23
C GLY A 129 4.43 -11.07 -2.73
N GLN A 130 5.47 -10.88 -1.91
CA GLN A 130 5.32 -10.87 -0.45
C GLN A 130 4.91 -9.47 0.06
N GLY A 131 3.79 -9.40 0.77
CA GLY A 131 3.28 -8.15 1.32
C GLY A 131 4.12 -7.56 2.45
N THR A 132 3.81 -6.32 2.83
CA THR A 132 4.49 -5.60 3.91
C THR A 132 4.57 -6.43 5.19
N GLU A 133 5.78 -6.49 5.75
CA GLU A 133 6.07 -7.20 6.99
C GLU A 133 5.71 -6.31 8.19
N LEU A 134 4.99 -6.87 9.15
CA LEU A 134 4.46 -6.20 10.32
C LEU A 134 5.05 -6.78 11.60
N LEU A 135 5.45 -5.90 12.52
CA LEU A 135 5.93 -6.25 13.85
C LEU A 135 5.03 -5.61 14.92
N PRO A 136 4.20 -6.41 15.62
CA PRO A 136 3.37 -5.91 16.71
C PRO A 136 4.20 -5.31 17.85
N ASN A 137 3.65 -4.31 18.55
CA ASN A 137 4.35 -3.61 19.64
C ASN A 137 4.86 -4.55 20.75
N HIS A 138 4.08 -5.57 21.14
CA HIS A 138 4.48 -6.52 22.18
C HIS A 138 5.64 -7.43 21.75
N ALA A 139 5.88 -7.56 20.45
CA ALA A 139 6.99 -8.34 19.89
C ALA A 139 8.21 -7.47 19.54
N ALA A 140 8.16 -6.16 19.84
CA ALA A 140 9.16 -5.19 19.48
C ALA A 140 9.83 -4.56 20.70
N ASP A 141 11.11 -4.25 20.55
CA ASP A 141 11.82 -3.31 21.41
C ASP A 141 11.69 -1.89 20.86
N ARG A 142 10.74 -1.14 21.42
CA ARG A 142 10.51 0.26 21.05
C ARG A 142 11.66 1.17 21.44
N GLU A 143 12.34 0.88 22.53
CA GLU A 143 13.48 1.69 22.97
C GLU A 143 14.66 1.50 22.00
N ALA A 144 14.96 0.26 21.60
CA ALA A 144 15.96 -0.02 20.58
C ALA A 144 15.60 0.62 19.24
N PHE A 145 14.31 0.61 18.86
CA PHE A 145 13.81 1.31 17.68
C PHE A 145 14.06 2.83 17.75
N PHE A 146 13.69 3.49 18.85
CA PHE A 146 13.90 4.93 19.02
C PHE A 146 15.39 5.31 19.08
N LYS A 147 16.24 4.44 19.62
CA LYS A 147 17.71 4.59 19.62
C LYS A 147 18.37 4.30 18.26
N GLY A 148 17.59 4.11 17.19
CA GLY A 148 18.14 3.88 15.84
C GLY A 148 18.80 2.52 15.64
N LYS A 149 18.62 1.55 16.55
CA LYS A 149 19.28 0.22 16.46
C LYS A 149 18.77 -0.58 15.26
N SER A 150 19.51 -1.62 14.89
CA SER A 150 19.17 -2.52 13.76
C SER A 150 18.01 -3.46 14.10
N ASN A 151 17.44 -4.11 13.07
CA ASN A 151 16.31 -5.05 13.24
C ASN A 151 16.62 -6.21 14.21
N LYS A 152 17.90 -6.59 14.37
CA LYS A 152 18.33 -7.61 15.33
C LYS A 152 17.95 -7.25 16.77
N PHE A 153 18.01 -5.96 17.12
CA PHE A 153 17.67 -5.46 18.45
C PHE A 153 16.22 -5.01 18.56
N ILE A 154 15.61 -4.59 17.45
CA ILE A 154 14.20 -4.17 17.43
C ILE A 154 13.27 -5.38 17.61
N VAL A 155 13.59 -6.54 17.05
CA VAL A 155 12.70 -7.71 17.12
C VAL A 155 12.98 -8.52 18.38
N LYS A 156 12.01 -8.56 19.30
CA LYS A 156 12.05 -9.42 20.49
C LYS A 156 11.56 -10.82 20.20
N ASP A 157 10.46 -10.94 19.45
CA ASP A 157 9.86 -12.23 19.10
C ASP A 157 9.57 -12.31 17.59
N LYS A 158 10.37 -13.14 16.91
CA LYS A 158 10.23 -13.37 15.47
C LYS A 158 8.96 -14.16 15.11
N SER A 159 8.41 -14.94 16.03
CA SER A 159 7.21 -15.76 15.79
C SER A 159 5.95 -14.92 15.60
N LYS A 160 5.97 -13.66 16.03
CA LYS A 160 4.85 -12.70 15.91
C LYS A 160 4.92 -11.85 14.65
N ILE A 161 5.96 -12.00 13.83
CA ILE A 161 6.07 -11.30 12.54
C ILE A 161 4.93 -11.78 11.64
N LYS A 162 4.20 -10.82 11.06
CA LYS A 162 3.11 -11.08 10.12
C LYS A 162 3.41 -10.43 8.77
N HIS A 163 2.76 -10.92 7.73
CA HIS A 163 2.77 -10.29 6.40
C HIS A 163 1.34 -9.97 6.01
N ILE A 164 1.14 -8.80 5.40
CA ILE A 164 -0.13 -8.44 4.79
C ILE A 164 -0.33 -9.35 3.57
N LYS A 165 -1.52 -9.95 3.42
CA LYS A 165 -1.80 -10.84 2.29
C LYS A 165 -1.99 -10.01 1.02
N ASN A 166 -1.84 -10.68 -0.12
CA ASN A 166 -2.10 -10.00 -1.39
C ASN A 166 -3.56 -9.58 -1.48
N TRP A 167 -3.79 -8.46 -2.15
CA TRP A 167 -5.08 -7.80 -2.30
C TRP A 167 -5.69 -7.22 -1.03
N ASP A 168 -5.31 -7.61 0.18
CA ASP A 168 -5.82 -6.96 1.40
C ASP A 168 -5.56 -5.45 1.40
N ILE A 169 -6.54 -4.67 1.89
CA ILE A 169 -6.36 -3.23 2.14
C ILE A 169 -5.79 -3.07 3.54
N ALA A 170 -4.60 -2.50 3.65
CA ALA A 170 -4.00 -2.16 4.93
C ALA A 170 -4.01 -0.64 5.12
N LEU A 171 -4.74 -0.18 6.14
CA LEU A 171 -4.78 1.21 6.56
C LEU A 171 -3.91 1.40 7.79
N PHE A 172 -2.95 2.30 7.68
CA PHE A 172 -1.99 2.64 8.72
C PHE A 172 -2.35 3.99 9.31
N ARG A 173 -2.25 4.10 10.63
CA ARG A 173 -2.16 5.37 11.34
C ARG A 173 -0.70 5.58 11.72
N GLY A 174 -0.13 6.68 11.26
CA GLY A 174 1.26 7.02 11.52
C GLY A 174 1.50 7.60 12.92
N GLY A 175 2.64 8.24 13.06
CA GLY A 175 3.13 8.82 14.30
C GLY A 175 3.96 7.84 15.13
N LYS A 176 4.52 8.34 16.24
CA LYS A 176 5.49 7.61 17.07
C LYS A 176 4.97 6.25 17.59
N LYS A 177 3.64 6.13 17.78
CA LYS A 177 2.97 4.90 18.24
C LYS A 177 2.50 3.98 17.10
N GLY A 178 2.66 4.39 15.84
CA GLY A 178 2.24 3.65 14.64
C GLY A 178 2.86 2.25 14.56
N ILE A 179 2.26 1.35 13.81
CA ILE A 179 2.74 -0.04 13.72
C ILE A 179 4.14 -0.09 13.07
N LEU A 180 5.05 -0.88 13.67
CA LEU A 180 6.36 -1.12 13.08
C LEU A 180 6.20 -2.02 11.86
N HIS A 181 6.74 -1.59 10.73
CA HIS A 181 6.64 -2.34 9.49
C HIS A 181 7.86 -2.13 8.60
N ARG A 182 8.07 -3.03 7.65
CA ARG A 182 9.18 -2.96 6.69
C ARG A 182 8.86 -3.72 5.40
N THR A 183 9.72 -3.53 4.41
CA THR A 183 9.75 -4.41 3.24
C THR A 183 10.33 -5.77 3.65
N PRO A 184 9.65 -6.88 3.35
CA PRO A 184 10.19 -8.22 3.63
C PRO A 184 11.43 -8.48 2.77
N HIS A 185 12.33 -9.37 3.23
CA HIS A 185 13.63 -9.56 2.59
C HIS A 185 13.51 -9.99 1.12
N SER A 186 12.56 -10.87 0.80
CA SER A 186 12.30 -11.37 -0.55
C SER A 186 11.95 -10.25 -1.55
N ALA A 187 11.31 -9.18 -1.07
CA ALA A 187 10.84 -8.07 -1.89
C ALA A 187 11.86 -6.92 -2.01
N LEU A 188 13.04 -7.02 -1.38
CA LEU A 188 14.07 -5.98 -1.44
C LEU A 188 14.93 -6.04 -2.71
N LYS A 189 15.14 -7.22 -3.29
CA LYS A 189 16.14 -7.43 -4.35
C LYS A 189 15.54 -7.78 -5.71
N ASN A 190 14.49 -8.61 -5.74
CA ASN A 190 14.11 -9.29 -6.97
C ASN A 190 12.94 -8.62 -7.72
N ARG A 191 12.48 -7.45 -7.27
CA ARG A 191 11.31 -6.74 -7.87
C ARG A 191 10.07 -7.62 -8.03
N THR A 192 9.94 -8.67 -7.23
CA THR A 192 8.87 -9.67 -7.30
C THR A 192 7.58 -9.26 -6.58
N SER A 193 7.53 -8.05 -6.04
CA SER A 193 6.39 -7.57 -5.26
C SER A 193 5.90 -6.24 -5.79
N ILE A 194 4.62 -6.19 -6.19
CA ILE A 194 3.96 -4.97 -6.65
C ILE A 194 3.20 -4.39 -5.46
N LEU A 195 3.69 -3.26 -4.94
CA LEU A 195 3.08 -2.55 -3.83
C LEU A 195 2.50 -1.22 -4.33
N MET A 196 1.22 -1.00 -4.03
CA MET A 196 0.58 0.30 -4.12
C MET A 196 0.55 0.97 -2.75
N LYS A 197 0.75 2.28 -2.76
CA LYS A 197 0.71 3.18 -1.61
C LYS A 197 -0.08 4.42 -1.96
N ILE A 198 -0.95 4.84 -1.05
CA ILE A 198 -1.69 6.11 -1.13
C ILE A 198 -1.44 6.90 0.16
N ASP A 199 -1.03 8.16 0.00
CA ASP A 199 -0.73 9.11 1.06
C ASP A 199 -1.55 10.40 0.87
N SER A 200 -1.69 11.19 1.94
CA SER A 200 -2.18 12.57 1.85
C SER A 200 -1.25 13.39 0.93
N SER A 201 -1.83 14.17 0.02
CA SER A 201 -1.04 15.05 -0.87
C SER A 201 -0.48 16.25 -0.10
N SER A 202 -1.29 16.83 0.80
CA SER A 202 -0.92 18.01 1.60
C SER A 202 0.28 17.75 2.51
N PHE A 203 0.43 16.54 3.03
CA PHE A 203 1.56 16.18 3.87
C PHE A 203 2.88 16.10 3.10
N LEU A 204 2.85 15.71 1.82
CA LEU A 204 4.07 15.60 1.02
C LEU A 204 4.62 16.98 0.62
N GLU A 205 3.75 17.96 0.42
CA GLU A 205 4.13 19.35 0.17
C GLU A 205 4.86 19.97 1.36
N GLN A 206 4.52 19.57 2.60
CA GLN A 206 5.17 20.03 3.82
C GLN A 206 6.53 19.39 4.10
N MET A 207 6.92 18.37 3.32
CA MET A 207 8.19 17.65 3.45
C MET A 207 9.25 18.09 2.43
N ILE A 208 8.91 19.02 1.55
CA ILE A 208 9.79 19.65 0.54
C ILE A 208 10.16 21.04 1.04
#